data_AF-X0X4E3-F1
#
_entry.id   AF-X0X4E3-F1
#
_cell.length_a   1.000
_cell.length_b   1.000
_cell.length_c   1.000
_cell.angle_alpha   90.00
_cell.angle_beta   90.00
_cell.angle_gamma   90.00
#
_symmetry.space_group_name_H-M   'P 1'
#
loop_
_entity.id
_entity.type
_entity.pdbx_description
1 polymer ?
#
loop_
_entity_poly.entity_id
_entity_poly.type
_entity_poly.pdbx_seq_one_letter_code
_entity_poly.pdbx_strand_id
1 'polypeptide(L)'
;MSEWKEKQFCELVDIGSSKRIFYKEYVPVGIPFYRSKEVIEKHNGKAISTELHISIQKYNNIKGKFGVPVEGDMLLTSVGTLGIPYIVQKDENFYFKDGNLTWFRNFNNSLLNQFLYYWIIS
;
A
#
# COMPACT_ATOMS: atom_id res chain seq x y z
N MET A 1 30.20 18.28 0.37
CA MET A 1 28.92 17.63 0.74
C MET A 1 27.87 18.18 -0.19
N SER A 2 27.06 17.35 -0.83
CA SER A 2 25.92 17.86 -1.59
C SER A 2 24.90 18.47 -0.65
N GLU A 3 24.38 19.65 -1.00
CA GLU A 3 23.31 20.30 -0.25
C GLU A 3 21.99 19.54 -0.44
N TRP A 4 21.18 19.47 0.62
CA TRP A 4 19.82 18.95 0.54
C TRP A 4 18.96 19.87 -0.33
N LYS A 5 18.10 19.28 -1.15
CA LYS A 5 17.16 20.01 -2.02
C LYS A 5 15.74 19.75 -1.57
N GLU A 6 14.95 20.80 -1.43
CA GLU A 6 13.51 20.69 -1.24
C GLU A 6 12.84 20.28 -2.55
N LYS A 7 11.90 19.33 -2.45
CA LYS A 7 11.20 18.72 -3.58
C LYS A 7 9.76 18.42 -3.21
N GLN A 8 8.85 18.51 -4.18
CA GLN A 8 7.47 18.06 -3.99
C GLN A 8 7.37 16.56 -4.25
N PHE A 9 6.48 15.87 -3.51
CA PHE A 9 6.28 14.43 -3.69
C PHE A 9 5.87 14.05 -5.12
N CYS A 10 5.04 14.86 -5.79
CA CYS A 10 4.60 14.61 -7.16
C CYS A 10 5.75 14.62 -8.19
N GLU A 11 6.92 15.19 -7.86
CA GLU A 11 8.12 15.10 -8.70
C GLU A 11 8.88 13.78 -8.50
N LEU A 12 8.65 13.10 -7.38
CA LEU A 12 9.46 11.99 -6.90
C LEU A 12 8.75 10.63 -6.90
N VAL A 13 7.44 10.63 -6.71
CA VAL A 13 6.64 9.41 -6.51
C VAL A 13 5.18 9.66 -6.86
N ASP A 14 4.51 8.66 -7.42
CA ASP A 14 3.07 8.72 -7.63
C ASP A 14 2.34 8.42 -6.33
N ILE A 15 1.44 9.31 -5.93
CA ILE A 15 0.58 9.15 -4.75
C ILE A 15 -0.87 8.95 -5.19
N GLY A 16 -1.50 7.89 -4.70
CA GLY A 16 -2.89 7.59 -5.00
C GLY A 16 -3.55 6.68 -3.97
N SER A 17 -4.66 6.06 -4.37
CA SER A 17 -5.37 5.05 -3.59
C SER A 17 -5.88 3.94 -4.52
N SER A 18 -6.44 2.87 -3.94
CA SER A 18 -7.00 1.76 -4.70
C SER A 18 -8.34 2.11 -5.36
N LYS A 19 -8.76 1.29 -6.33
CA LYS A 19 -10.16 1.25 -6.77
C LYS A 19 -11.05 0.61 -5.70
N ARG A 20 -12.20 1.23 -5.48
CA ARG A 20 -13.22 0.80 -4.53
C ARG A 20 -13.70 -0.64 -4.79
N ILE A 21 -13.82 -1.39 -3.69
CA ILE A 21 -14.46 -2.71 -3.62
C ILE A 21 -15.62 -2.62 -2.65
N PHE A 22 -16.80 -3.01 -3.11
CA PHE A 22 -18.01 -2.98 -2.30
C PHE A 22 -18.09 -4.22 -1.40
N TYR A 23 -18.76 -4.06 -0.25
CA TYR A 23 -18.95 -5.15 0.72
C TYR A 23 -19.51 -6.44 0.10
N LYS A 24 -20.46 -6.31 -0.84
CA LYS A 24 -21.07 -7.44 -1.57
C LYS A 24 -20.09 -8.23 -2.45
N GLU A 25 -18.91 -7.68 -2.72
CA GLU A 25 -17.87 -8.31 -3.53
C GLU A 25 -16.86 -9.09 -2.68
N TYR A 26 -17.02 -9.07 -1.35
CA TYR A 26 -16.19 -9.85 -0.45
C TYR A 26 -16.55 -11.32 -0.55
N VAL A 27 -15.52 -12.16 -0.45
CA VAL A 27 -15.67 -13.62 -0.48
C VAL A 27 -15.03 -14.23 0.77
N PRO A 28 -15.44 -15.43 1.19
CA PRO A 28 -14.87 -16.08 2.37
C PRO A 28 -13.39 -16.43 2.20
N VAL A 29 -12.96 -16.80 0.99
CA VAL A 29 -11.60 -17.22 0.66
C VAL A 29 -11.18 -16.63 -0.69
N GLY A 30 -9.96 -16.10 -0.77
CA GLY A 30 -9.43 -15.50 -1.98
C GLY A 30 -8.16 -14.70 -1.73
N ILE A 31 -7.97 -13.63 -2.49
CA ILE A 31 -6.85 -12.70 -2.29
C ILE A 31 -7.13 -11.83 -1.06
N PRO A 32 -6.20 -11.70 -0.11
CA PRO A 32 -6.35 -10.85 1.06
C PRO A 32 -6.70 -9.41 0.71
N PHE A 33 -7.64 -8.83 1.44
CA PHE A 33 -8.08 -7.45 1.29
C PHE A 33 -7.75 -6.64 2.55
N TYR A 34 -6.70 -5.83 2.48
CA TYR A 34 -6.12 -5.11 3.61
C TYR A 34 -6.81 -3.78 3.88
N ARG A 35 -6.90 -3.45 5.17
CA ARG A 35 -7.25 -2.14 5.72
C ARG A 35 -6.04 -1.62 6.52
N SER A 36 -6.23 -0.50 7.22
CA SER A 36 -5.19 0.04 8.12
C SER A 36 -4.71 -1.00 9.15
N LYS A 37 -5.62 -1.84 9.67
CA LYS A 37 -5.30 -2.88 10.66
C LYS A 37 -4.18 -3.80 10.15
N GLU A 38 -4.35 -4.38 8.97
CA GLU A 38 -3.40 -5.34 8.41
C GLU A 38 -2.04 -4.69 8.09
N VAL A 39 -2.05 -3.43 7.62
CA VAL A 39 -0.80 -2.66 7.43
C VAL A 39 -0.07 -2.41 8.75
N ILE A 40 -0.79 -2.10 9.82
CA ILE A 40 -0.21 -1.92 11.16
C ILE A 40 0.35 -3.24 11.70
N GLU A 41 -0.32 -4.37 11.45
CA GLU A 41 0.19 -5.70 11.81
C GLU A 41 1.51 -5.98 11.10
N LYS A 42 1.56 -5.75 9.78
CA LYS A 42 2.79 -5.89 8.99
C LYS A 42 3.93 -5.00 9.48
N HIS A 43 3.65 -3.72 9.73
CA HIS A 43 4.62 -2.76 10.24
C HIS A 43 5.26 -3.25 11.56
N ASN A 44 4.45 -3.86 12.43
CA ASN A 44 4.91 -4.40 13.71
C ASN A 44 5.54 -5.81 13.61
N GLY A 45 5.75 -6.34 12.41
CA GLY A 45 6.27 -7.69 12.21
C GLY A 45 5.32 -8.80 12.67
N LYS A 46 4.02 -8.52 12.78
CA LYS A 46 3.00 -9.49 13.21
C LYS A 46 2.43 -10.25 12.01
N ALA A 47 1.95 -11.47 12.27
CA ALA A 47 1.15 -12.21 11.31
C ALA A 47 -0.15 -11.45 11.00
N ILE A 48 -0.59 -11.49 9.73
CA ILE A 48 -1.84 -10.87 9.31
C ILE A 48 -3.03 -11.67 9.83
N SER A 49 -3.99 -10.99 10.42
CA SER A 49 -5.25 -11.59 10.91
C SER A 49 -6.47 -11.17 10.08
N THR A 50 -6.30 -11.08 8.76
CA THR A 50 -7.37 -10.60 7.87
C THR A 50 -8.45 -11.66 7.63
N GLU A 51 -9.70 -11.22 7.77
CA GLU A 51 -10.90 -12.01 7.46
C GLU A 51 -11.50 -11.59 6.11
N LEU A 52 -10.99 -10.52 5.50
CA LEU A 52 -11.55 -9.93 4.28
C LEU A 52 -10.76 -10.39 3.07
N HIS A 53 -11.49 -10.93 2.09
CA HIS A 53 -10.90 -11.40 0.84
C HIS A 53 -11.73 -10.93 -0.35
N ILE A 54 -11.06 -10.79 -1.50
CA ILE A 54 -11.70 -10.64 -2.81
C ILE A 54 -11.39 -11.86 -3.67
N SER A 55 -12.26 -12.16 -4.64
CA SER A 55 -12.02 -13.31 -5.53
C SER A 55 -10.77 -13.09 -6.37
N ILE A 56 -10.08 -14.19 -6.71
CA ILE A 56 -8.90 -14.17 -7.59
C ILE A 56 -9.24 -13.53 -8.94
N GLN A 57 -10.44 -13.81 -9.48
CA GLN A 57 -10.92 -13.20 -10.72
C GLN A 57 -11.04 -11.67 -10.61
N LYS A 58 -11.58 -11.15 -9.51
CA LYS A 58 -11.70 -9.72 -9.26
C LYS A 58 -10.33 -9.07 -9.15
N TYR A 59 -9.43 -9.67 -8.38
CA TYR A 59 -8.05 -9.22 -8.25
C TYR A 59 -7.34 -9.15 -9.61
N ASN A 60 -7.42 -10.20 -10.42
CA ASN A 60 -6.81 -10.24 -11.75
C ASN A 60 -7.40 -9.18 -12.69
N ASN A 61 -8.72 -8.93 -12.62
CA ASN A 61 -9.35 -7.87 -13.41
C ASN A 61 -8.84 -6.47 -13.04
N ILE A 62 -8.68 -6.22 -11.74
CA ILE A 62 -8.13 -4.95 -11.23
C ILE A 62 -6.67 -4.81 -11.63
N LYS A 63 -5.86 -5.86 -11.42
CA LYS A 63 -4.44 -5.91 -11.78
C LYS A 63 -4.21 -5.52 -13.23
N GLY A 64 -5.02 -6.04 -14.16
CA GLY A 64 -4.91 -5.72 -15.59
C GLY A 64 -5.36 -4.30 -15.98
N LYS A 65 -6.20 -3.63 -15.17
CA LYS A 65 -6.80 -2.33 -15.54
C LYS A 65 -6.24 -1.14 -14.76
N PHE A 66 -5.93 -1.33 -13.49
CA PHE A 66 -5.63 -0.25 -12.55
C PHE A 66 -4.32 -0.47 -11.77
N GLY A 67 -3.74 -1.66 -11.89
CA GLY A 67 -2.62 -2.10 -11.09
C GLY A 67 -3.06 -2.56 -9.69
N VAL A 68 -2.11 -3.12 -8.98
CA VAL A 68 -2.19 -3.63 -7.60
C VAL A 68 -0.87 -3.32 -6.91
N PRO A 69 -0.79 -3.32 -5.56
CA PRO A 69 0.48 -3.20 -4.87
C PRO A 69 1.49 -4.23 -5.38
N VAL A 70 2.72 -3.78 -5.63
CA VAL A 70 3.85 -4.63 -6.02
C VAL A 70 5.04 -4.39 -5.10
N GLU A 71 6.02 -5.30 -5.13
CA GLU A 71 7.26 -5.16 -4.36
C GLU A 71 7.88 -3.77 -4.52
N GLY A 72 8.23 -3.16 -3.38
CA GLY A 72 8.84 -1.84 -3.33
C GLY A 72 7.85 -0.67 -3.31
N ASP A 73 6.57 -0.88 -3.60
CA ASP A 73 5.55 0.12 -3.29
C ASP A 73 5.47 0.35 -1.78
N MET A 74 4.96 1.52 -1.39
CA MET A 74 4.73 1.85 0.02
C MET A 74 3.25 2.19 0.26
N LEU A 75 2.71 1.67 1.35
CA LEU A 75 1.38 1.98 1.86
C LEU A 75 1.53 2.81 3.14
N LEU A 76 0.63 3.77 3.33
CA LEU A 76 0.57 4.60 4.52
C LEU A 76 -0.85 4.61 5.06
N THR A 77 -1.03 4.44 6.37
CA THR A 77 -2.37 4.47 6.96
C THR A 77 -2.96 5.88 6.97
N SER A 78 -4.21 5.99 6.50
CA SER A 78 -4.94 7.26 6.30
C SER A 78 -6.27 7.31 7.06
N VAL A 79 -6.66 6.21 7.71
CA VAL A 79 -7.84 6.11 8.58
C VAL A 79 -7.50 5.31 9.84
N GLY A 80 -8.02 5.74 10.98
CA GLY A 80 -7.71 5.15 12.28
C GLY A 80 -6.38 5.71 12.79
N THR A 81 -5.42 4.84 13.07
CA THR A 81 -4.04 5.25 13.35
C THR A 81 -3.40 5.76 12.06
N LEU A 82 -3.05 7.04 12.01
CA LEU A 82 -2.50 7.70 10.83
C LEU A 82 -0.98 7.57 10.79
N GLY A 83 -0.41 7.58 9.57
CA GLY A 83 1.03 7.76 9.38
C GLY A 83 1.88 6.52 9.63
N ILE A 84 1.30 5.32 9.66
CA ILE A 84 2.05 4.06 9.79
C ILE A 84 2.41 3.56 8.39
N PRO A 85 3.71 3.54 8.00
CA PRO A 85 4.11 3.10 6.68
C PRO A 85 4.40 1.60 6.62
N TYR A 86 4.27 1.03 5.44
CA TYR A 86 4.67 -0.33 5.13
C TYR A 86 5.18 -0.42 3.69
N ILE A 87 6.37 -1.00 3.50
CA ILE A 87 6.91 -1.31 2.18
C ILE A 87 6.46 -2.73 1.81
N VAL A 88 5.85 -2.85 0.63
CA VAL A 88 5.38 -4.14 0.10
C VAL A 88 6.57 -5.04 -0.16
N GLN A 89 6.53 -6.23 0.43
CA GLN A 89 7.58 -7.23 0.31
C GLN A 89 7.41 -8.07 -0.96
N LYS A 90 8.48 -8.77 -1.34
CA LYS A 90 8.48 -9.70 -2.46
C LYS A 90 7.42 -10.81 -2.26
N ASP A 91 6.83 -11.24 -3.37
CA ASP A 91 5.85 -12.34 -3.45
C ASP A 91 4.53 -12.11 -2.67
N GLU A 92 4.25 -10.88 -2.23
CA GLU A 92 2.98 -10.53 -1.59
C GLU A 92 1.88 -10.23 -2.62
N ASN A 93 0.82 -11.04 -2.61
CA ASN A 93 -0.39 -10.77 -3.38
C ASN A 93 -1.55 -10.40 -2.46
N PHE A 94 -1.90 -9.12 -2.46
CA PHE A 94 -3.07 -8.60 -1.76
C PHE A 94 -3.64 -7.39 -2.49
N TYR A 95 -4.83 -6.98 -2.08
CA TYR A 95 -5.41 -5.69 -2.48
C TYR A 95 -5.86 -4.93 -1.24
N PHE A 96 -6.23 -3.66 -1.36
CA PHE A 96 -6.51 -2.85 -0.17
C PHE A 96 -7.69 -1.90 -0.34
N LYS A 97 -8.26 -1.50 0.81
CA LYS A 97 -9.46 -0.67 0.88
C LYS A 97 -9.18 0.79 0.55
N ASP A 98 -9.99 1.34 -0.36
CA ASP A 98 -9.90 2.74 -0.75
C ASP A 98 -10.12 3.66 0.46
N GLY A 99 -9.37 4.77 0.48
CA GLY A 99 -9.42 5.76 1.56
C GLY A 99 -8.79 5.33 2.89
N ASN A 100 -8.63 4.03 3.16
CA ASN A 100 -7.97 3.56 4.38
C ASN A 100 -6.45 3.73 4.29
N LEU A 101 -5.90 3.56 3.09
CA LEU A 101 -4.47 3.64 2.82
C LEU A 101 -4.20 4.60 1.66
N THR A 102 -3.10 5.34 1.80
CA THR A 102 -2.43 6.06 0.73
C THR A 102 -1.37 5.15 0.13
N TRP A 103 -1.29 5.14 -1.20
CA TRP A 103 -0.39 4.28 -1.98
C TRP A 103 0.64 5.12 -2.72
N PHE A 104 1.91 4.87 -2.39
CA PHE A 104 3.07 5.44 -3.03
C PHE A 104 3.67 4.39 -3.97
N ARG A 105 3.78 4.73 -5.25
CA ARG A 105 4.27 3.83 -6.29
C ARG A 105 5.09 4.59 -7.32
N ASN A 106 5.75 3.86 -8.22
CA ASN A 106 6.54 4.46 -9.31
C ASN A 106 7.57 5.49 -8.79
N PHE A 107 8.30 5.12 -7.74
CA PHE A 107 9.38 5.94 -7.20
C PHE A 107 10.41 6.24 -8.31
N ASN A 108 10.79 7.51 -8.45
CA ASN A 108 11.86 7.87 -9.36
C ASN A 108 13.23 7.50 -8.76
N ASN A 109 14.28 7.50 -9.60
CA ASN A 109 15.63 7.12 -9.17
C ASN A 109 16.27 8.09 -8.14
N SER A 110 15.63 9.22 -7.85
CA SER A 110 16.13 10.20 -6.87
C SER A 110 15.57 9.96 -5.46
N LEU A 111 14.57 9.09 -5.28
CA LEU A 111 13.95 8.80 -3.99
C LEU A 111 13.91 7.31 -3.71
N LEU A 112 14.71 6.87 -2.73
CA LEU A 112 14.61 5.50 -2.21
C LEU A 112 13.34 5.37 -1.36
N ASN A 113 12.54 4.33 -1.60
CA ASN A 113 11.35 4.03 -0.80
C ASN A 113 11.67 3.84 0.70
N GLN A 114 12.82 3.23 1.01
CA GLN A 114 13.32 3.07 2.38
C GLN A 114 13.64 4.41 3.03
N PHE A 115 14.21 5.36 2.29
CA PHE A 115 14.44 6.71 2.80
C PHE A 115 13.11 7.37 3.16
N LEU A 116 12.12 7.32 2.26
CA LEU A 116 10.80 7.86 2.55
C LEU A 116 10.13 7.18 3.76
N TYR A 117 10.25 5.85 3.87
CA TYR A 117 9.75 5.10 5.01
C TYR A 117 10.33 5.62 6.33
N TYR A 118 11.65 5.77 6.43
CA TYR A 118 12.32 6.26 7.63
C TYR A 118 12.01 7.74 7.92
N TRP A 119 11.86 8.55 6.87
CA TRP A 119 11.47 9.95 6.99
C TRP A 119 10.03 10.12 7.51
N ILE A 120 9.11 9.20 7.21
CA ILE A 120 7.74 9.25 7.72
C ILE A 120 7.68 8.92 9.23
N ILE A 121 8.55 8.03 9.71
CA ILE A 121 8.56 7.59 11.12
C ILE A 121 9.55 8.37 12.01
N SER A 122 10.24 9.36 11.46
CA SER A 122 11.21 10.19 12.20
C SER A 122 10.54 11.24 13.08
#